data_AF-A0A7R9QJI8-F1
#
_entry.id   AF-A0A7R9QJI8-F1
#
_cell.length_a   1.000
_cell.length_b   1.000
_cell.length_c   1.000
_cell.angle_alpha   90.00
_cell.angle_beta   90.00
_cell.angle_gamma   90.00
#
_symmetry.space_group_name_H-M   'P 1'
#
loop_
_entity.id
_entity.type
_entity.pdbx_description
1 polymer ?
#
loop_
_entity_poly.entity_id
_entity_poly.type
_entity_poly.pdbx_seq_one_letter_code
_entity_poly.pdbx_strand_id
1 'polypeptide(L)'
;MKILLLLSVLYVSVNALPFGDQLVPGVDNSNKWVVLCSGNKGWMNYGDQAIVYRAYHLFRSYGIPEDHIIVFHYDDIAYNSENPTPGVVINEIGGPDVYKGVPKDYTGEDVNPKNFLKVIQGDKELANQGKKVVKSGPNDHVFLYFGDHGSP
;
A
#
# COMPACT_ATOMS: atom_id res chain seq x y z
N MET A 1 -10.40 77.16 7.57
CA MET A 1 -9.17 76.44 7.20
C MET A 1 -9.34 74.97 7.55
N LYS A 2 -9.67 74.12 6.57
CA LYS A 2 -9.57 72.65 6.62
C LYS A 2 -9.41 72.17 5.17
N ILE A 3 -8.18 71.80 4.84
CA ILE A 3 -7.76 71.21 3.56
C ILE A 3 -8.17 69.74 3.60
N LEU A 4 -8.94 69.27 2.62
CA LEU A 4 -9.20 67.84 2.42
C LEU A 4 -8.35 67.36 1.24
N LEU A 5 -7.33 66.56 1.53
CA LEU A 5 -6.52 65.85 0.56
C LEU A 5 -7.35 64.75 -0.12
N LEU A 6 -7.48 64.83 -1.45
CA LEU A 6 -7.95 63.72 -2.28
C LEU A 6 -6.78 62.76 -2.51
N LEU A 7 -6.80 61.60 -1.84
CA LEU A 7 -5.95 60.46 -2.16
C LEU A 7 -6.57 59.71 -3.35
N SER A 8 -5.93 59.78 -4.51
CA SER A 8 -6.23 58.93 -5.66
C SER A 8 -5.66 57.53 -5.41
N VAL A 9 -6.54 56.54 -5.22
CA VAL A 9 -6.16 55.13 -5.25
C VAL A 9 -6.19 54.68 -6.72
N LEU A 10 -5.03 54.39 -7.29
CA LEU A 10 -4.91 53.69 -8.56
C LEU A 10 -5.53 52.29 -8.42
N TYR A 11 -6.63 52.04 -9.12
CA TYR A 11 -7.10 50.68 -9.38
C TYR A 11 -6.19 50.07 -10.44
N VAL A 12 -5.25 49.23 -10.02
CA VAL A 12 -4.61 48.28 -10.94
C VAL A 12 -5.62 47.16 -11.15
N SER A 13 -6.29 47.16 -12.29
CA SER A 13 -7.06 46.01 -12.74
C SER A 13 -6.07 44.88 -13.02
N VAL A 14 -5.92 43.97 -12.06
CA VAL A 14 -5.32 42.67 -12.31
C VAL A 14 -6.30 41.97 -13.24
N ASN A 15 -6.00 41.93 -14.53
CA ASN A 15 -6.66 40.98 -15.42
C ASN A 15 -6.39 39.60 -14.80
N ALA A 16 -7.42 39.04 -14.19
CA ALA A 16 -7.42 37.65 -13.78
C ALA A 16 -7.13 36.85 -15.04
N LEU A 17 -5.89 36.35 -15.13
CA LEU A 17 -5.59 35.19 -15.95
C LEU A 17 -6.65 34.13 -15.59
N PRO A 18 -7.17 33.36 -16.55
CA PRO A 18 -8.12 32.31 -16.25
C PRO A 18 -7.38 31.18 -15.51
N PHE A 19 -7.10 31.40 -14.23
CA PHE A 19 -6.85 30.37 -13.23
C PHE A 19 -8.22 29.77 -12.90
N GLY A 20 -8.76 29.04 -13.86
CA GLY A 20 -10.10 28.46 -13.80
C GLY A 20 -10.25 27.13 -14.54
N ASP A 21 -9.34 26.80 -15.47
CA ASP A 21 -9.40 25.56 -16.26
C ASP A 21 -8.23 24.59 -16.03
N GLN A 22 -7.45 24.78 -14.97
CA GLN A 22 -6.51 23.75 -14.48
C GLN A 22 -6.67 23.61 -12.97
N LEU A 23 -6.86 22.35 -12.53
CA LEU A 23 -7.18 21.90 -11.17
C LEU A 23 -8.67 21.68 -10.85
N VAL A 24 -9.45 21.19 -11.80
CA VAL A 24 -10.25 20.02 -11.42
C VAL A 24 -9.21 18.90 -11.34
N PRO A 25 -8.86 18.35 -10.14
CA PRO A 25 -8.15 17.08 -10.13
C PRO A 25 -9.03 16.17 -10.96
N GLY A 26 -8.56 15.76 -12.15
CA GLY A 26 -9.29 14.77 -12.92
C GLY A 26 -9.65 13.67 -11.93
N VAL A 27 -10.93 13.32 -11.85
CA VAL A 27 -11.35 12.22 -10.98
C VAL A 27 -10.52 11.04 -11.43
N ASP A 28 -9.48 10.72 -10.64
CA ASP A 28 -8.58 9.64 -10.92
C ASP A 28 -9.36 8.37 -10.62
N ASN A 29 -10.12 7.93 -11.63
CA ASN A 29 -10.91 6.71 -11.61
C ASN A 29 -10.03 5.47 -11.78
N SER A 30 -8.70 5.60 -11.68
CA SER A 30 -7.79 4.46 -11.67
C SER A 30 -7.93 3.67 -10.38
N ASN A 31 -7.95 2.35 -10.49
CA ASN A 31 -7.78 1.50 -9.32
C ASN A 31 -6.32 1.48 -8.92
N LYS A 32 -6.10 1.39 -7.62
CA LYS A 32 -4.78 1.22 -7.02
C LYS A 32 -4.69 -0.20 -6.47
N TRP A 33 -3.68 -0.92 -6.91
CA TRP A 33 -3.36 -2.29 -6.51
C TRP A 33 -2.05 -2.31 -5.74
N VAL A 34 -1.96 -3.22 -4.78
CA VAL A 34 -0.79 -3.37 -3.91
C VAL A 34 -0.44 -4.85 -3.81
N VAL A 35 0.81 -5.19 -4.08
CA VAL A 35 1.37 -6.52 -3.81
C VAL A 35 2.46 -6.38 -2.76
N LEU A 36 2.27 -7.03 -1.62
CA LEU A 36 3.22 -7.03 -0.50
C LEU A 36 3.78 -8.44 -0.33
N CYS A 37 5.10 -8.59 -0.30
CA CYS A 37 5.74 -9.89 -0.21
C CYS A 37 6.90 -9.90 0.79
N SER A 38 6.84 -10.84 1.73
CA SER A 38 7.99 -11.28 2.52
C SER A 38 8.43 -12.64 1.96
N GLY A 39 9.66 -12.69 1.44
CA GLY A 39 10.18 -13.84 0.69
C GLY A 39 10.71 -14.99 1.56
N ASN A 40 10.79 -14.78 2.88
CA ASN A 40 11.44 -15.70 3.80
C ASN A 40 10.58 -16.09 5.01
N LYS A 41 11.17 -16.97 5.82
CA LYS A 41 10.53 -17.64 6.96
C LYS A 41 11.49 -17.76 8.13
N GLY A 42 10.95 -18.12 9.28
CA GLY A 42 11.70 -18.36 10.51
C GLY A 42 11.85 -17.12 11.38
N TRP A 43 11.97 -17.34 12.68
CA TRP A 43 11.97 -16.30 13.71
C TRP A 43 13.05 -15.23 13.50
N MET A 44 14.23 -15.62 13.03
CA MET A 44 15.34 -14.68 12.75
C MET A 44 15.01 -13.67 11.63
N ASN A 45 13.99 -13.94 10.82
CA ASN A 45 13.49 -13.06 9.76
C ASN A 45 12.17 -12.37 10.15
N TYR A 46 11.86 -12.28 11.45
CA TYR A 46 10.66 -11.61 11.99
C TYR A 46 10.36 -10.26 11.33
N GLY A 47 11.41 -9.46 11.13
CA GLY A 47 11.30 -8.10 10.60
C GLY A 47 10.65 -8.04 9.22
N ASP A 48 10.92 -9.01 8.34
CA ASP A 48 10.43 -8.99 6.97
C ASP A 48 8.91 -9.15 6.90
N GLN A 49 8.37 -10.10 7.67
CA GLN A 49 6.91 -10.27 7.78
C GLN A 49 6.26 -9.13 8.56
N ALA A 50 6.88 -8.65 9.64
CA ALA A 50 6.35 -7.53 10.43
C ALA A 50 6.22 -6.23 9.60
N ILE A 51 7.16 -5.95 8.68
CA ILE A 51 7.05 -4.80 7.77
C ILE A 51 5.90 -4.98 6.77
N VAL A 52 5.73 -6.17 6.20
CA VAL A 52 4.59 -6.48 5.31
C VAL A 52 3.25 -6.23 6.01
N TYR A 53 3.13 -6.69 7.25
CA TYR A 53 1.95 -6.50 8.09
C TYR A 53 1.66 -5.01 8.36
N ARG A 54 2.69 -4.24 8.72
CA ARG A 54 2.56 -2.78 8.90
C ARG A 54 2.16 -2.09 7.59
N ALA A 55 2.76 -2.48 6.46
CA ALA A 55 2.45 -1.94 5.15
C ALA A 55 0.99 -2.22 4.75
N TYR A 56 0.47 -3.41 5.04
CA TYR A 56 -0.95 -3.72 4.81
C TYR A 56 -1.85 -2.71 5.51
N HIS A 57 -1.67 -2.50 6.82
CA HIS A 57 -2.48 -1.53 7.57
C HIS A 57 -2.31 -0.09 7.06
N LEU A 58 -1.11 0.30 6.64
CA LEU A 58 -0.86 1.60 6.04
C LEU A 58 -1.69 1.80 4.75
N PHE A 59 -1.66 0.84 3.83
CA PHE A 59 -2.45 0.92 2.60
C PHE A 59 -3.95 0.88 2.85
N ARG A 60 -4.42 0.07 3.81
CA ARG A 60 -5.83 0.10 4.25
C ARG A 60 -6.21 1.47 4.81
N SER A 61 -5.32 2.12 5.56
CA SER A 61 -5.56 3.47 6.11
C SER A 61 -5.63 4.55 5.04
N TYR A 62 -5.00 4.34 3.87
CA TYR A 62 -5.11 5.21 2.69
C TYR A 62 -6.28 4.88 1.77
N GLY A 63 -7.19 3.99 2.21
CA GLY A 63 -8.42 3.68 1.48
C GLY A 63 -8.25 2.67 0.35
N ILE A 64 -7.10 1.99 0.23
CA ILE A 64 -6.96 0.88 -0.72
C ILE A 64 -7.85 -0.27 -0.25
N PRO A 65 -8.79 -0.76 -1.07
CA PRO A 65 -9.70 -1.82 -0.65
C PRO A 65 -8.95 -3.16 -0.48
N GLU A 66 -9.44 -4.03 0.40
CA GLU A 66 -8.73 -5.26 0.80
C GLU A 66 -8.51 -6.23 -0.38
N ASP A 67 -9.48 -6.29 -1.29
CA ASP A 67 -9.42 -7.09 -2.51
C ASP A 67 -8.39 -6.57 -3.53
N HIS A 68 -7.89 -5.34 -3.36
CA HIS A 68 -6.80 -4.76 -4.14
C HIS A 68 -5.43 -4.87 -3.45
N ILE A 69 -5.36 -5.44 -2.25
CA ILE A 69 -4.10 -5.74 -1.57
C ILE A 69 -3.89 -7.25 -1.55
N ILE A 70 -2.76 -7.68 -2.08
CA ILE A 70 -2.36 -9.09 -2.15
C ILE A 70 -1.15 -9.29 -1.26
N VAL A 71 -1.24 -10.19 -0.30
CA VAL A 71 -0.18 -10.39 0.70
C VAL A 71 0.44 -11.79 0.59
N PHE A 72 1.76 -11.82 0.42
CA PHE A 72 2.62 -12.99 0.51
C PHE A 72 3.42 -12.92 1.82
N HIS A 73 3.26 -13.91 2.68
CA HIS A 73 4.02 -14.04 3.92
C HIS A 73 3.96 -15.49 4.39
N TYR A 74 5.04 -16.02 4.98
CA TYR A 74 5.04 -17.44 5.37
C TYR A 74 4.05 -17.77 6.51
N ASP A 75 3.58 -16.77 7.26
CA ASP A 75 2.63 -16.89 8.38
C ASP A 75 3.17 -17.72 9.56
N ASP A 76 4.49 -17.73 9.75
CA ASP A 76 5.18 -18.57 10.75
C ASP A 76 5.77 -17.77 11.92
N ILE A 77 5.40 -16.49 12.04
CA ILE A 77 5.89 -15.57 13.08
C ILE A 77 4.92 -15.43 14.25
N ALA A 78 3.63 -15.19 13.99
CA ALA A 78 2.67 -14.86 15.05
C ALA A 78 2.54 -15.96 16.12
N TYR A 79 2.64 -17.23 15.72
CA TYR A 79 2.56 -18.39 16.60
C TYR A 79 3.88 -19.18 16.67
N ASN A 80 4.99 -18.54 16.33
CA ASN A 80 6.30 -19.16 16.49
C ASN A 80 6.55 -19.49 17.98
N SER A 81 7.24 -20.60 18.26
CA SER A 81 7.59 -20.98 19.65
C SER A 81 8.50 -19.96 20.35
N GLU A 82 9.23 -19.16 19.57
CA GLU A 82 10.09 -18.09 20.09
C GLU A 82 9.33 -16.78 20.33
N ASN A 83 8.07 -16.67 19.87
CA ASN A 83 7.26 -15.48 20.09
C ASN A 83 6.79 -15.39 21.56
N PRO A 84 7.26 -14.40 22.35
CA PRO A 84 6.86 -14.26 23.75
C PRO A 84 5.39 -13.86 23.90
N THR A 85 4.75 -13.37 22.84
CA THR A 85 3.35 -12.94 22.80
C THR A 85 2.61 -13.63 21.65
N PRO A 86 2.22 -14.91 21.80
CA PRO A 86 1.57 -15.67 20.73
C PRO A 86 0.33 -14.96 20.16
N GLY A 87 0.23 -14.93 18.84
CA GLY A 87 -0.84 -14.27 18.09
C GLY A 87 -0.63 -12.76 17.88
N VAL A 88 0.44 -12.17 18.42
CA VAL A 88 0.77 -10.74 18.28
C VAL A 88 2.09 -10.58 17.55
N VAL A 89 2.14 -9.64 16.59
CA VAL A 89 3.37 -9.21 15.91
C VAL A 89 3.42 -7.69 15.97
N ILE A 90 4.54 -7.13 16.38
CA ILE A 90 4.78 -5.67 16.42
C ILE A 90 5.86 -5.31 15.40
N ASN A 91 5.81 -4.12 14.82
CA ASN A 91 6.88 -3.63 13.93
C ASN A 91 7.65 -2.42 14.50
N GLU A 92 7.30 -2.01 15.72
CA GLU A 92 7.99 -0.98 16.49
C GLU A 92 7.87 -1.29 17.99
N ILE A 93 8.89 -0.94 18.79
CA ILE A 93 8.89 -1.21 20.23
C ILE A 93 7.73 -0.46 20.89
N GLY A 94 6.84 -1.18 21.58
CA GLY A 94 5.64 -0.60 22.19
C GLY A 94 4.54 -0.22 21.20
N GLY A 95 4.69 -0.59 19.92
CA GLY A 95 3.68 -0.35 18.89
C GLY A 95 2.48 -1.28 18.95
N PRO A 96 1.50 -1.06 18.05
CA PRO A 96 0.31 -1.91 17.96
C PRO A 96 0.64 -3.29 17.37
N ASP A 97 -0.27 -4.23 17.60
CA ASP A 97 -0.31 -5.49 16.84
C ASP A 97 -0.58 -5.19 15.35
N VAL A 98 0.33 -5.62 14.48
CA VAL A 98 0.22 -5.49 13.03
C VAL A 98 -0.24 -6.78 12.35
N TYR A 99 -0.30 -7.92 13.05
CA TYR A 99 -0.68 -9.20 12.44
C TYR A 99 -2.20 -9.32 12.20
N LYS A 100 -2.99 -8.84 13.15
CA LYS A 100 -4.44 -9.04 13.14
C LYS A 100 -5.10 -8.40 11.93
N GLY A 101 -5.80 -9.22 11.15
CA GLY A 101 -6.60 -8.78 10.00
C GLY A 101 -5.81 -8.67 8.70
N VAL A 102 -4.52 -9.01 8.71
CA VAL A 102 -3.74 -9.22 7.48
C VAL A 102 -4.27 -10.48 6.77
N PRO A 103 -4.58 -10.40 5.46
CA PRO A 103 -5.07 -11.56 4.70
C PRO A 103 -3.97 -12.62 4.51
N LYS A 104 -4.41 -13.86 4.30
CA LYS A 104 -3.56 -15.03 4.05
C LYS A 104 -3.69 -15.47 2.59
N ASP A 105 -3.44 -14.54 1.67
CA ASP A 105 -3.63 -14.79 0.23
C ASP A 105 -2.66 -15.87 -0.27
N TYR A 106 -1.40 -15.77 0.15
CA TYR A 106 -0.33 -16.73 -0.12
C TYR A 106 0.51 -16.93 1.14
N THR A 107 0.45 -18.13 1.71
CA THR A 107 1.16 -18.49 2.94
C THR A 107 1.90 -19.82 2.83
N GLY A 108 2.92 -20.04 3.67
CA GLY A 108 3.73 -21.24 3.61
C GLY A 108 4.34 -21.46 2.21
N GLU A 109 4.21 -22.67 1.68
CA GLU A 109 4.77 -23.05 0.37
C GLU A 109 4.15 -22.31 -0.83
N ASP A 110 3.01 -21.63 -0.63
CA ASP A 110 2.44 -20.75 -1.66
C ASP A 110 3.26 -19.45 -1.85
N VAL A 111 4.15 -19.14 -0.91
CA VAL A 111 5.15 -18.05 -1.02
C VAL A 111 6.33 -18.55 -1.85
N ASN A 112 6.16 -18.50 -3.17
CA ASN A 112 7.18 -18.93 -4.13
C ASN A 112 7.23 -18.02 -5.37
N PRO A 113 8.35 -18.01 -6.12
CA PRO A 113 8.52 -17.13 -7.28
C PRO A 113 7.46 -17.34 -8.37
N LYS A 114 7.02 -18.58 -8.58
CA LYS A 114 6.02 -18.91 -9.62
C LYS A 114 4.68 -18.25 -9.32
N ASN A 115 4.21 -18.36 -8.08
CA ASN A 115 2.96 -17.72 -7.65
C ASN A 115 3.10 -16.20 -7.65
N PHE A 116 4.23 -15.66 -7.16
CA PHE A 116 4.48 -14.22 -7.16
C PHE A 116 4.42 -13.63 -8.58
N LEU A 117 5.12 -14.24 -9.54
CA LEU A 117 5.09 -13.82 -10.94
C LEU A 117 3.68 -13.92 -11.56
N LYS A 118 2.97 -15.03 -11.30
CA LYS A 118 1.58 -15.19 -11.77
C LYS A 118 0.63 -14.13 -11.20
N VAL A 119 0.81 -13.74 -9.93
CA VAL A 119 0.00 -12.70 -9.30
C VAL A 119 0.19 -11.34 -9.96
N ILE A 120 1.44 -10.91 -10.13
CA ILE A 120 1.73 -9.59 -10.72
C ILE A 120 1.35 -9.54 -12.21
N GLN A 121 1.31 -10.70 -12.89
CA GLN A 121 0.85 -10.83 -14.27
C GLN A 121 -0.67 -10.95 -14.41
N GLY A 122 -1.42 -11.03 -13.30
CA GLY A 122 -2.87 -11.22 -13.35
C GLY A 122 -3.29 -12.57 -13.98
N ASP A 123 -2.59 -13.65 -13.63
CA ASP A 123 -2.79 -14.98 -14.22
C ASP A 123 -4.25 -15.46 -14.08
N LYS A 124 -4.89 -15.71 -15.21
CA LYS A 124 -6.31 -16.10 -15.28
C LYS A 124 -6.56 -17.49 -14.72
N GLU A 125 -5.62 -18.42 -14.89
CA GLU A 125 -5.77 -19.78 -14.36
C GLU A 125 -5.74 -19.76 -12.84
N LEU A 126 -4.78 -19.04 -12.25
CA LEU A 126 -4.69 -18.86 -10.81
C LEU A 126 -5.94 -18.15 -10.25
N ALA A 127 -6.44 -17.12 -10.95
CA ALA A 127 -7.70 -16.46 -10.60
C ALA A 127 -8.90 -17.41 -10.63
N ASN A 128 -9.00 -18.28 -11.65
CA ASN A 128 -10.09 -19.26 -11.77
C ASN A 128 -10.05 -20.34 -10.68
N GLN A 129 -8.89 -20.54 -10.06
CA GLN A 129 -8.74 -21.39 -8.85
C GLN A 129 -9.16 -20.67 -7.56
N GLY A 130 -9.69 -19.45 -7.66
CA GLY A 130 -10.12 -18.66 -6.51
C GLY A 130 -8.99 -17.92 -5.79
N LYS A 131 -7.76 -17.92 -6.34
CA LYS A 131 -6.63 -17.19 -5.78
C LYS A 131 -6.67 -15.71 -6.19
N LYS A 132 -6.26 -14.82 -5.28
CA LYS A 132 -6.23 -13.37 -5.51
C LYS A 132 -5.04 -13.01 -6.40
N VAL A 133 -5.29 -12.41 -7.55
CA VAL A 133 -4.26 -11.91 -8.48
C VAL A 133 -4.53 -10.43 -8.79
N VAL A 134 -3.53 -9.72 -9.31
CA VAL A 134 -3.73 -8.33 -9.76
C VAL A 134 -4.69 -8.32 -10.95
N LYS A 135 -5.76 -7.51 -10.89
CA LYS A 135 -6.73 -7.35 -12.00
C LYS A 135 -6.75 -5.90 -12.51
N SER A 136 -5.57 -5.30 -12.62
CA SER A 136 -5.39 -3.91 -13.06
C SER A 136 -5.69 -3.71 -14.55
N GLY A 137 -6.40 -2.63 -14.88
CA GLY A 137 -6.57 -2.13 -16.23
C GLY A 137 -5.43 -1.22 -16.72
N PRO A 138 -5.49 -0.71 -17.95
CA PRO A 138 -4.41 0.09 -18.56
C PRO A 138 -4.11 1.42 -17.86
N ASN A 139 -5.05 1.94 -17.08
CA ASN A 139 -4.92 3.21 -16.36
C ASN A 139 -4.69 3.00 -14.86
N ASP A 140 -4.72 1.75 -14.38
CA ASP A 140 -4.57 1.43 -12.96
C ASP A 140 -3.11 1.50 -12.53
N HIS A 141 -2.91 1.74 -11.23
CA HIS A 141 -1.59 1.79 -10.63
C HIS A 141 -1.33 0.54 -9.80
N VAL A 142 -0.14 -0.04 -9.96
CA VAL A 142 0.30 -1.20 -9.18
C VAL A 142 1.53 -0.81 -8.36
N PHE A 143 1.43 -0.92 -7.05
CA PHE A 143 2.56 -0.82 -6.12
C PHE A 143 3.04 -2.23 -5.74
N LEU A 144 4.35 -2.43 -5.74
CA LEU A 144 4.98 -3.69 -5.35
C LEU A 144 6.02 -3.43 -4.25
N TYR A 145 5.90 -4.17 -3.17
CA TYR A 145 6.93 -4.26 -2.13
C TYR A 145 7.36 -5.70 -1.97
N PHE A 146 8.69 -5.91 -1.97
CA PHE A 146 9.33 -7.19 -1.72
C PHE A 146 10.41 -6.98 -0.65
N GLY A 147 10.34 -7.74 0.44
CA GLY A 147 11.32 -7.76 1.51
C GLY A 147 11.84 -9.18 1.75
N ASP A 148 13.14 -9.38 1.53
CA ASP A 148 13.91 -10.59 1.84
C ASP A 148 15.41 -10.26 1.71
N HIS A 149 16.25 -11.25 2.00
CA HIS A 149 17.63 -11.35 1.56
C HIS A 149 17.73 -11.41 0.03
N GLY A 150 18.88 -11.01 -0.50
CA GLY A 150 19.19 -11.08 -1.92
C GLY A 150 20.68 -11.26 -2.17
N SER A 151 21.02 -11.78 -3.35
CA SER A 151 22.39 -11.92 -3.83
C SER A 151 22.50 -11.51 -5.31
N PRO A 152 23.68 -11.06 -5.78
CA PRO A 152 23.95 -10.80 -7.20
C PRO A 152 23.86 -12.04 -8.10
#